data_AF-A0A7S4AFV8-F1
#
_entry.id   AF-A0A7S4AFV8-F1
#
_cell.length_a   1.000
_cell.length_b   1.000
_cell.length_c   1.000
_cell.angle_alpha   90.00
_cell.angle_beta   90.00
_cell.angle_gamma   90.00
#
_symmetry.space_group_name_H-M   'P 1'
#
loop_
_entity.id
_entity.type
_entity.pdbx_description
1 polymer ?
#
loop_
_entity_poly.entity_id
_entity_poly.type
_entity_poly.pdbx_seq_one_letter_code
_entity_poly.pdbx_strand_id
1 'polypeptide(L)'
;KNNERVVTAAVTQRGLALRFASDKMKNNLQAVTAAVTQNDSALQYASDELKNNEQVVTTAVTQRGNALQFASDKMKNHVQVVTAAVTQNGLALVIASNGMKNNERVVAAAV
;
A
#
# COMPACT_ATOMS: atom_id res chain seq x y z
N LYS A 1 11.06 19.59 -0.14
CA LYS A 1 11.14 19.60 -1.63
C LYS A 1 9.71 19.48 -2.17
N ASN A 2 9.11 20.57 -2.65
CA ASN A 2 7.67 20.64 -3.03
C ASN A 2 7.43 20.67 -4.54
N ASN A 3 8.46 20.37 -5.35
CA ASN A 3 8.30 20.32 -6.80
C ASN A 3 7.84 18.93 -7.20
N GLU A 4 6.57 18.83 -7.58
CA GLU A 4 5.91 17.59 -7.97
C GLU A 4 6.63 16.85 -9.10
N ARG A 5 7.09 17.57 -10.13
CA ARG A 5 7.84 16.97 -11.25
C ARG A 5 9.14 16.33 -10.78
N VAL A 6 9.91 17.04 -9.95
CA VAL A 6 11.18 16.55 -9.41
C VAL A 6 10.96 15.34 -8.50
N VAL A 7 9.96 15.40 -7.62
CA VAL A 7 9.64 14.28 -6.73
C VAL A 7 9.16 13.07 -7.51
N THR A 8 8.24 13.26 -8.46
CA THR A 8 7.73 12.18 -9.32
C THR A 8 8.85 11.53 -10.11
N ALA A 9 9.73 12.32 -10.75
CA ALA A 9 10.89 11.79 -11.48
C ALA A 9 11.91 11.05 -10.59
N ALA A 10 12.02 11.43 -9.31
CA ALA A 10 12.87 10.73 -8.36
C ALA A 10 12.25 9.39 -7.93
N VAL A 11 10.94 9.36 -7.62
CA VAL A 11 10.27 8.14 -7.16
C VAL A 11 10.05 7.13 -8.28
N THR A 12 9.92 7.57 -9.54
CA THR A 12 9.86 6.65 -10.69
C THR A 12 11.17 5.91 -10.94
N GLN A 13 12.31 6.51 -10.56
CA GLN A 13 13.62 5.83 -10.61
C GLN A 13 13.91 5.03 -9.34
N ARG A 14 13.43 5.50 -8.18
CA ARG A 14 13.63 4.86 -6.87
C ARG A 14 12.47 5.17 -5.94
N GLY A 15 11.49 4.28 -5.82
CA GLY A 15 10.23 4.51 -5.09
C GLY A 15 10.43 4.93 -3.63
N LEU A 16 11.44 4.36 -2.96
CA LEU A 16 11.80 4.74 -1.59
C LEU A 16 12.31 6.18 -1.44
N ALA A 17 12.58 6.92 -2.53
CA ALA A 17 12.88 8.34 -2.49
C ALA A 17 11.73 9.18 -1.89
N LEU A 18 10.50 8.63 -1.86
CA LEU A 18 9.34 9.25 -1.21
C LEU A 18 9.59 9.59 0.26
N ARG A 19 10.46 8.84 0.97
CA ARG A 19 10.83 9.13 2.36
C ARG A 19 11.41 10.53 2.59
N PHE A 20 12.02 11.12 1.56
CA PHE A 20 12.65 12.44 1.60
C PHE A 20 11.75 13.55 1.05
N ALA A 21 10.56 13.20 0.57
CA ALA A 21 9.58 14.18 0.10
C ALA A 21 8.96 14.92 1.29
N SER A 22 8.41 16.11 1.05
CA SER A 22 7.64 16.82 2.07
C SER A 22 6.33 16.11 2.36
N ASP A 23 5.69 16.42 3.50
CA ASP A 23 4.41 15.81 3.86
C ASP A 23 3.31 16.09 2.82
N LYS A 24 3.34 17.28 2.21
CA LYS A 24 2.48 17.61 1.06
C LYS A 24 2.64 16.61 -0.10
N MET A 25 3.87 16.19 -0.38
CA MET A 25 4.16 15.23 -1.46
C MET A 25 3.93 13.78 -1.04
N LYS A 26 4.09 13.45 0.26
CA LYS A 26 3.66 12.16 0.82
C LYS A 26 2.13 12.02 0.86
N ASN A 27 1.40 13.12 0.76
CA ASN A 27 -0.06 13.14 0.54
C ASN A 27 -0.46 13.42 -0.92
N ASN A 28 0.49 13.53 -1.85
CA ASN A 28 0.16 13.71 -3.27
C ASN A 28 -0.08 12.33 -3.90
N LEU A 29 -1.30 12.11 -4.36
CA LEU A 29 -1.74 10.82 -4.90
C LEU A 29 -0.86 10.35 -6.07
N GLN A 30 -0.48 11.24 -7.00
CA GLN A 30 0.33 10.90 -8.16
C GLN A 30 1.74 10.47 -7.75
N ALA A 31 2.40 11.22 -6.88
CA ALA A 31 3.75 10.91 -6.40
C ALA A 31 3.77 9.61 -5.59
N VAL A 32 2.80 9.40 -4.70
CA VAL A 32 2.70 8.16 -3.92
C VAL A 32 2.38 6.96 -4.82
N THR A 33 1.45 7.10 -5.76
CA THR A 33 1.12 6.01 -6.70
C THR A 33 2.34 5.65 -7.55
N ALA A 34 3.07 6.65 -8.07
CA ALA A 34 4.30 6.40 -8.81
C ALA A 34 5.37 5.70 -7.96
N ALA A 35 5.53 6.12 -6.69
CA ALA A 35 6.46 5.50 -5.76
C ALA A 35 6.10 4.05 -5.42
N VAL A 36 4.82 3.78 -5.14
CA VAL A 36 4.30 2.45 -4.79
C VAL A 36 4.33 1.52 -6.00
N THR A 37 4.03 2.03 -7.20
CA THR A 37 4.14 1.26 -8.45
C THR A 37 5.58 0.84 -8.73
N GLN A 38 6.55 1.67 -8.34
CA GLN A 38 7.97 1.35 -8.49
C GLN A 38 8.47 0.41 -7.37
N ASN A 39 7.98 0.60 -6.14
CA ASN A 39 8.35 -0.17 -4.97
C ASN A 39 7.18 -0.20 -3.95
N ASP A 40 6.61 -1.38 -3.73
CA ASP A 40 5.50 -1.62 -2.80
C ASP A 40 5.74 -1.04 -1.40
N SER A 41 6.99 -1.13 -0.92
CA SER A 41 7.37 -0.68 0.43
C SER A 41 7.46 0.85 0.54
N ALA A 42 7.29 1.59 -0.54
CA ALA A 42 7.13 3.05 -0.49
C ALA A 42 5.84 3.47 0.23
N LEU A 43 4.83 2.58 0.30
CA LEU A 43 3.57 2.83 1.01
C LEU A 43 3.78 3.25 2.47
N GLN A 44 4.85 2.75 3.12
CA GLN A 44 5.18 3.10 4.51
C GLN A 44 5.42 4.61 4.72
N TYR A 45 5.81 5.33 3.66
CA TYR A 45 6.10 6.77 3.67
C TYR A 45 4.95 7.63 3.18
N ALA A 46 3.86 7.04 2.68
CA ALA A 46 2.67 7.78 2.34
C ALA A 46 2.03 8.39 3.61
N SER A 47 1.23 9.44 3.41
CA SER A 47 0.36 9.98 4.45
C SER A 47 -0.63 8.93 4.97
N ASP A 48 -1.17 9.14 6.16
CA ASP A 48 -2.20 8.25 6.71
C ASP A 48 -3.47 8.23 5.83
N GLU A 49 -3.78 9.36 5.19
CA GLU A 49 -4.87 9.47 4.21
C GLU A 49 -4.65 8.53 3.01
N LEU A 50 -3.43 8.50 2.45
CA LEU A 50 -3.12 7.63 1.30
C LEU A 50 -2.84 6.18 1.70
N LYS A 51 -2.40 5.90 2.94
CA LYS A 51 -2.41 4.54 3.52
C LYS A 51 -3.81 4.00 3.73
N ASN A 52 -4.81 4.87 3.75
CA ASN A 52 -6.23 4.52 3.81
C ASN A 52 -6.92 4.55 2.43
N ASN A 53 -6.18 4.91 1.37
CA ASN A 53 -6.70 4.93 0.01
C ASN A 53 -6.65 3.53 -0.61
N GLU A 54 -7.82 3.01 -0.96
CA GLU A 54 -7.97 1.65 -1.50
C GLU A 54 -7.11 1.40 -2.74
N GLN A 55 -7.10 2.33 -3.70
CA GLN A 55 -6.36 2.17 -4.95
C GLN A 55 -4.84 2.11 -4.71
N VAL A 56 -4.33 2.99 -3.85
CA VAL A 56 -2.89 3.03 -3.52
C VAL A 56 -2.49 1.75 -2.79
N VAL A 57 -3.26 1.32 -1.80
CA VAL A 57 -2.94 0.10 -1.04
C VAL A 57 -3.07 -1.14 -1.93
N THR A 58 -4.11 -1.24 -2.75
CA THR A 58 -4.29 -2.34 -3.71
C THR A 58 -3.11 -2.44 -4.67
N THR A 59 -2.60 -1.30 -5.14
CA THR A 59 -1.39 -1.25 -6.00
C THR A 59 -0.16 -1.81 -5.28
N ALA A 60 -0.02 -1.58 -3.97
CA ALA A 60 1.09 -2.12 -3.19
C ALA A 60 0.94 -3.63 -2.95
N VAL A 61 -0.24 -4.09 -2.51
CA VAL A 61 -0.45 -5.49 -2.10
C VAL A 61 -0.49 -6.45 -3.28
N THR A 62 -0.88 -5.99 -4.48
CA THR A 62 -0.83 -6.81 -5.70
C THR A 62 0.61 -7.06 -6.17
N GLN A 63 1.55 -6.19 -5.82
CA GLN A 63 2.99 -6.42 -6.06
C GLN A 63 3.61 -7.30 -4.97
N ARG A 64 3.25 -7.04 -3.71
CA ARG A 64 3.69 -7.81 -2.53
C ARG A 64 2.63 -7.79 -1.45
N GLY A 65 2.00 -8.92 -1.17
CA GLY A 65 0.88 -9.04 -0.22
C GLY A 65 1.23 -8.51 1.18
N ASN A 66 2.49 -8.68 1.61
CA ASN A 66 2.98 -8.18 2.88
C ASN A 66 3.00 -6.64 2.99
N ALA A 67 2.90 -5.90 1.88
CA ALA A 67 2.77 -4.45 1.91
C ALA A 67 1.51 -3.98 2.65
N LEU A 68 0.53 -4.88 2.88
CA LEU A 68 -0.64 -4.66 3.72
C LEU A 68 -0.26 -4.18 5.14
N GLN A 69 0.93 -4.52 5.63
CA GLN A 69 1.41 -4.08 6.96
C GLN A 69 1.51 -2.55 7.08
N PHE A 70 1.72 -1.86 5.96
CA PHE A 70 1.86 -0.41 5.89
C PHE A 70 0.53 0.33 5.70
N ALA A 71 -0.55 -0.41 5.41
CA ALA A 71 -1.88 0.16 5.22
C ALA A 71 -2.53 0.55 6.55
N SER A 72 -3.57 1.38 6.48
CA SER A 72 -4.39 1.71 7.64
C SER A 72 -5.12 0.47 8.20
N ASP A 73 -5.54 0.51 9.46
CA ASP A 73 -6.31 -0.58 10.04
C ASP A 73 -7.67 -0.79 9.34
N LYS A 74 -8.24 0.27 8.78
CA LYS A 74 -9.43 0.18 7.92
C LYS A 74 -9.14 -0.65 6.67
N MET A 75 -7.99 -0.47 6.03
CA MET A 75 -7.59 -1.25 4.85
C MET A 75 -7.21 -2.70 5.21
N LYS A 76 -6.62 -2.93 6.39
CA LYS A 76 -6.40 -4.30 6.94
C LYS A 76 -7.70 -5.03 7.29
N ASN A 77 -8.82 -4.31 7.37
CA ASN A 77 -10.17 -4.86 7.53
C ASN A 77 -11.01 -4.79 6.24
N HIS A 78 -10.44 -4.32 5.12
CA HIS A 78 -11.16 -4.13 3.87
C HIS A 78 -11.12 -5.40 3.03
N VAL A 79 -12.28 -6.04 2.86
CA VAL A 79 -12.40 -7.37 2.22
C VAL A 79 -11.65 -7.44 0.89
N GLN A 80 -11.84 -6.48 -0.01
CA GLN A 80 -11.21 -6.53 -1.34
C GLN A 80 -9.69 -6.36 -1.29
N VAL A 81 -9.19 -5.46 -0.43
CA VAL A 81 -7.75 -5.19 -0.31
C VAL A 81 -7.05 -6.39 0.33
N VAL A 82 -7.63 -6.94 1.39
CA VAL A 82 -7.07 -8.12 2.07
C VAL A 82 -7.13 -9.34 1.16
N THR A 83 -8.24 -9.54 0.42
CA THR A 83 -8.33 -10.61 -0.58
C THR A 83 -7.20 -10.49 -1.61
N ALA A 84 -6.98 -9.30 -2.17
CA ALA A 84 -5.87 -9.07 -3.10
C ALA A 84 -4.50 -9.38 -2.47
N ALA A 85 -4.28 -9.03 -1.20
CA ALA A 85 -3.05 -9.32 -0.48
C ALA A 85 -2.82 -10.81 -0.26
N VAL A 86 -3.85 -11.56 0.18
CA VAL A 86 -3.72 -12.99 0.50
C VAL A 86 -3.69 -13.86 -0.75
N THR A 87 -4.34 -13.44 -1.84
CA THR A 87 -4.20 -14.10 -3.14
C THR A 87 -2.79 -13.93 -3.71
N GLN A 88 -2.13 -12.79 -3.42
CA GLN A 88 -0.74 -12.59 -3.81
C GLN A 88 0.23 -13.40 -2.94
N ASN A 89 -0.01 -13.44 -1.63
CA ASN A 89 0.77 -14.21 -0.66
C ASN A 89 -0.14 -14.62 0.51
N GLY A 90 -0.51 -15.90 0.64
CA GLY A 90 -1.40 -16.38 1.69
C GLY A 90 -0.95 -16.02 3.11
N LEU A 91 0.35 -15.87 3.35
CA LEU A 91 0.89 -15.43 4.64
C LEU A 91 0.48 -13.99 5.02
N ALA A 92 0.05 -13.16 4.06
CA ALA A 92 -0.46 -11.82 4.35
C ALA A 92 -1.71 -11.85 5.25
N LEU A 93 -2.38 -12.99 5.38
CA LEU A 93 -3.53 -13.17 6.29
C LEU A 93 -3.15 -12.87 7.76
N VAL A 94 -1.90 -13.10 8.16
CA VAL A 94 -1.44 -12.80 9.53
C VAL A 94 -1.49 -11.31 9.86
N ILE A 95 -1.40 -10.45 8.84
CA ILE A 95 -1.39 -8.99 8.92
C ILE A 95 -2.82 -8.43 8.98
N ALA A 96 -3.79 -9.15 8.42
CA ALA A 96 -5.18 -8.72 8.35
C ALA A 96 -5.82 -8.60 9.76
N SER A 97 -6.94 -7.88 9.83
CA SER A 97 -7.72 -7.79 11.06
C SER A 97 -8.25 -9.17 11.49
N ASN A 98 -8.62 -9.31 12.78
CA ASN A 98 -9.27 -10.53 13.26
C ASN A 98 -10.58 -10.85 12.51
N GLY A 99 -11.31 -9.82 12.07
CA GLY A 99 -12.51 -9.99 11.26
C GLY A 99 -12.21 -10.64 9.91
N MET A 100 -11.09 -10.29 9.28
CA MET A 100 -10.68 -10.88 7.99
C MET A 100 -10.06 -12.27 8.15
N LYS A 101 -9.38 -12.54 9.27
CA LYS A 101 -8.87 -13.88 9.61
C LYS A 101 -9.99 -14.92 9.77
N ASN A 102 -11.20 -14.49 10.12
CA ASN A 102 -12.39 -15.35 10.23
C ASN A 102 -13.35 -15.19 9.04
N ASN A 103 -13.00 -14.39 8.02
CA ASN A 103 -13.84 -14.21 6.86
C ASN A 103 -13.60 -15.37 5.88
N GLU A 104 -14.60 -16.23 5.70
CA GLU A 104 -14.51 -17.44 4.86
C GLU A 104 -13.99 -17.15 3.45
N ARG A 105 -14.44 -16.05 2.82
CA ARG A 105 -14.00 -15.69 1.46
C ARG A 105 -12.53 -15.30 1.42
N VAL A 106 -12.06 -14.56 2.43
CA VAL A 106 -10.65 -14.14 2.52
C VAL A 106 -9.76 -15.34 2.83
N VAL A 107 -10.15 -16.19 3.78
CA VAL A 107 -9.38 -17.39 4.13
C VAL A 107 -9.28 -18.36 2.96
N ALA A 108 -10.37 -18.57 2.23
CA ALA A 108 -10.38 -19.42 1.04
C ALA A 108 -9.50 -18.89 -0.10
N ALA A 109 -9.25 -17.57 -0.14
CA ALA A 109 -8.41 -16.93 -1.14
C ALA A 109 -6.92 -16.92 -0.78
N ALA A 110 -6.55 -17.29 0.45
CA ALA A 110 -5.17 -17.38 0.89
C ALA A 110 -4.54 -18.69 0.39
N VAL A 111 -3.77 -18.60 -0.70
CA VAL A 111 -3.07 -19.73 -1.35
C VAL A 111 -1.55 -19.67 -1.17
#